data_AF-M0N955-F1
#
_entry.id   AF-M0N955-F1
#
_cell.length_a   1.000
_cell.length_b   1.000
_cell.length_c   1.000
_cell.angle_alpha   90.00
_cell.angle_beta   90.00
_cell.angle_gamma   90.00
#
_symmetry.space_group_name_H-M   'P 1'
#
loop_
_entity.id
_entity.type
_entity.pdbx_description
1 polymer ?
#
loop_
_entity_poly.entity_id
_entity_poly.type
_entity_poly.pdbx_seq_one_letter_code
_entity_poly.pdbx_strand_id
1 'polypeptide(L)'
;MADLDPGEHTIDELRDELDDIDDRETLEELREAETDGEDRTGAKEAINERLDTVTDDEGDGDDEDGSESGGDGDDEDEESEEESDDEEDGDDEESDSDESAGSSQDGDAVGIVEVRDHVRQSASDLIGRPLDGIVEIERTDDGWRALTEIIERRSVPDTQDILGRYALDLDDAGRIIGYRRLERYRRGDTKRDEEAPAGG
;
A
#
# COMPACT_ATOMS: atom_id res chain seq x y z
N MET A 1 -29.29 12.07 -11.61
CA MET A 1 -28.62 12.84 -10.56
C MET A 1 -28.87 12.09 -9.27
N ALA A 2 -28.01 11.13 -9.00
CA ALA A 2 -27.95 10.48 -7.70
C ALA A 2 -27.60 11.58 -6.69
N ASP A 3 -28.46 11.78 -5.70
CA ASP A 3 -28.18 12.64 -4.55
C ASP A 3 -27.33 11.80 -3.58
N LEU A 4 -26.14 11.41 -4.05
CA LEU A 4 -25.20 10.63 -3.28
C LEU A 4 -24.22 11.62 -2.66
N ASP A 5 -24.15 11.66 -1.33
CA ASP A 5 -23.15 12.47 -0.63
C ASP A 5 -22.03 11.54 -0.19
N PRO A 6 -20.81 11.65 -0.74
CA PRO A 6 -19.78 10.69 -0.43
C PRO A 6 -19.40 10.72 1.07
N GLY A 7 -19.53 11.87 1.75
CA GLY A 7 -19.26 12.04 3.18
C GLY A 7 -20.27 11.37 4.11
N GLU A 8 -21.47 11.04 3.63
CA GLU A 8 -22.46 10.28 4.41
C GLU A 8 -22.27 8.76 4.32
N HIS A 9 -21.40 8.29 3.43
CA HIS A 9 -21.12 6.88 3.20
C HIS A 9 -19.69 6.48 3.61
N THR A 10 -19.52 5.23 4.05
CA THR A 10 -18.18 4.63 4.20
C THR A 10 -17.58 4.34 2.82
N ILE A 11 -16.25 4.18 2.75
CA ILE A 11 -15.55 3.95 1.47
C ILE A 11 -16.09 2.69 0.76
N ASP A 12 -16.40 1.64 1.51
CA ASP A 12 -16.93 0.39 0.96
C ASP A 12 -18.37 0.55 0.45
N GLU A 13 -19.21 1.29 1.17
CA GLU A 13 -20.59 1.61 0.73
C GLU A 13 -20.59 2.53 -0.48
N LEU A 14 -19.69 3.52 -0.51
CA LEU A 14 -19.50 4.44 -1.63
C LEU A 14 -19.08 3.67 -2.89
N ARG A 15 -18.19 2.68 -2.78
CA ARG A 15 -17.78 1.83 -3.91
C ARG A 15 -18.95 1.03 -4.50
N ASP A 16 -19.79 0.45 -3.66
CA ASP A 16 -20.97 -0.31 -4.09
C ASP A 16 -21.95 0.60 -4.86
N GLU A 17 -22.16 1.82 -4.37
CA GLU A 17 -23.09 2.75 -5.01
C GLU A 17 -22.51 3.42 -6.27
N LEU A 18 -21.19 3.56 -6.37
CA LEU A 18 -20.49 4.04 -7.58
C LEU A 18 -20.59 3.05 -8.75
N ASP A 19 -20.70 1.75 -8.51
CA ASP A 19 -20.81 0.73 -9.57
C ASP A 19 -22.05 0.97 -10.44
N ASP A 20 -23.17 1.32 -9.82
CA ASP A 20 -24.44 1.62 -10.49
C ASP A 20 -24.45 3.01 -11.20
N ILE A 21 -23.42 3.84 -11.01
CA ILE A 21 -23.33 5.19 -11.61
C ILE A 21 -22.38 5.19 -12.81
N ASP A 22 -22.95 5.38 -14.00
CA ASP A 22 -22.21 5.49 -15.27
C ASP A 22 -22.16 6.94 -15.82
N ASP A 23 -22.87 7.88 -15.18
CA ASP A 23 -22.89 9.28 -15.59
C ASP A 23 -21.61 10.01 -15.14
N ARG A 24 -20.71 10.29 -16.09
CA ARG A 24 -19.44 11.02 -15.83
C ARG A 24 -19.64 12.33 -15.06
N GLU A 25 -20.61 13.16 -15.45
CA GLU A 25 -20.88 14.45 -14.79
C GLU A 25 -21.20 14.25 -13.30
N THR A 26 -21.97 13.20 -12.98
CA THR A 26 -22.31 12.84 -11.58
C THR A 26 -21.08 12.37 -10.81
N LEU A 27 -20.19 11.59 -11.42
CA LEU A 27 -18.95 11.14 -10.77
C LEU A 27 -17.97 12.31 -10.53
N GLU A 28 -17.89 13.28 -11.44
CA GLU A 28 -17.08 14.50 -11.27
C GLU A 28 -17.62 15.38 -10.13
N GLU A 29 -18.94 15.53 -10.01
CA GLU A 29 -19.60 16.21 -8.89
C GLU A 29 -19.31 15.53 -7.55
N LEU A 30 -19.36 14.19 -7.49
CA LEU A 30 -19.01 13.42 -6.30
C LEU A 30 -17.54 13.62 -5.89
N ARG A 31 -16.63 13.64 -6.87
CA ARG A 31 -15.21 13.88 -6.62
C ARG A 31 -14.97 15.25 -6.00
N GLU A 32 -15.68 16.27 -6.52
CA GLU A 32 -15.58 17.64 -6.01
C GLU A 32 -16.20 17.74 -4.61
N ALA A 33 -17.36 17.11 -4.37
CA ALA A 33 -17.99 17.05 -3.06
C ALA A 33 -17.11 16.38 -2.00
N GLU A 34 -16.44 15.26 -2.34
CA GLU A 34 -15.47 14.63 -1.43
C GLU A 34 -14.26 15.53 -1.19
N THR A 35 -13.78 16.25 -2.21
CA THR A 35 -12.63 17.17 -2.08
C THR A 35 -12.95 18.40 -1.21
N ASP A 36 -14.16 18.94 -1.30
CA ASP A 36 -14.61 20.09 -0.48
C ASP A 36 -15.07 19.65 0.93
N GLY A 37 -15.44 18.37 1.08
CA GLY A 37 -15.91 17.74 2.31
C GLY A 37 -14.80 17.16 3.18
N GLU A 38 -14.79 15.83 3.34
CA GLU A 38 -13.86 15.11 4.23
C GLU A 38 -12.48 14.85 3.61
N ASP A 39 -12.33 15.05 2.30
CA ASP A 39 -11.11 14.89 1.50
C ASP A 39 -10.43 13.52 1.69
N ARG A 40 -11.21 12.45 1.90
CA ARG A 40 -10.67 11.12 2.20
C ARG A 40 -10.04 10.54 0.94
N THR A 41 -8.75 10.21 1.04
CA THR A 41 -7.99 9.66 -0.10
C THR A 41 -8.64 8.42 -0.69
N GLY A 42 -9.09 7.48 0.14
CA GLY A 42 -9.72 6.25 -0.35
C GLY A 42 -11.05 6.45 -1.07
N ALA A 43 -11.85 7.45 -0.67
CA ALA A 43 -13.08 7.81 -1.37
C ALA A 43 -12.79 8.46 -2.72
N LYS A 44 -11.80 9.37 -2.78
CA LYS A 44 -11.34 9.97 -4.04
C LYS A 44 -10.79 8.94 -5.01
N GLU A 45 -10.02 7.95 -4.54
CA GLU A 45 -9.51 6.88 -5.37
C GLU A 45 -10.64 6.02 -5.95
N ALA A 46 -11.64 5.66 -5.15
CA ALA A 46 -12.82 4.92 -5.64
C ALA A 46 -13.60 5.68 -6.73
N ILE A 47 -13.79 6.99 -6.56
CA ILE A 47 -14.49 7.82 -7.56
C ILE A 47 -13.65 7.95 -8.85
N ASN A 48 -12.33 8.11 -8.74
CA ASN A 48 -11.45 8.21 -9.91
C ASN A 48 -11.38 6.90 -10.70
N GLU A 49 -11.35 5.75 -10.02
CA GLU A 49 -11.37 4.43 -10.67
C GLU A 49 -12.65 4.24 -11.50
N ARG A 50 -13.81 4.66 -10.97
CA ARG A 50 -15.06 4.62 -11.74
C ARG A 50 -15.05 5.58 -12.92
N LEU A 51 -14.52 6.79 -12.76
CA LEU A 51 -14.37 7.78 -13.84
C LEU A 51 -13.50 7.27 -14.99
N ASP A 52 -12.43 6.55 -14.67
CA ASP A 52 -11.54 5.92 -15.65
C ASP A 52 -12.30 4.87 -16.48
N THR A 53 -13.05 3.99 -15.80
CA THR A 53 -13.88 2.96 -16.43
C THR A 53 -14.97 3.55 -17.34
N VAL A 54 -15.63 4.62 -16.91
CA VAL A 54 -16.67 5.29 -17.72
C VAL A 54 -16.08 6.05 -18.91
N THR A 55 -14.82 6.49 -18.81
CA THR A 55 -14.13 7.20 -19.90
C THR A 55 -13.61 6.22 -20.97
N ASP A 56 -13.33 4.97 -20.61
CA ASP A 56 -12.79 3.94 -21.50
C ASP A 56 -13.82 3.39 -22.54
N ASP A 57 -15.13 3.60 -22.34
CA ASP A 57 -16.17 3.21 -23.33
C ASP A 57 -16.20 4.11 -24.58
N GLU A 58 -15.49 5.26 -24.57
CA GLU A 58 -15.29 6.12 -25.75
C GLU A 58 -13.84 6.09 -26.28
N GLY A 59 -13.25 4.91 -26.48
CA GLY A 59 -12.22 4.76 -27.50
C GLY A 59 -11.13 3.73 -27.24
N ASP A 60 -11.19 2.61 -27.97
CA ASP A 60 -10.06 1.74 -28.28
C ASP A 60 -8.86 2.56 -28.79
N GLY A 61 -7.76 2.57 -28.04
CA GLY A 61 -6.54 3.30 -28.39
C GLY A 61 -5.45 3.19 -27.33
N ASP A 62 -4.72 2.08 -27.36
CA ASP A 62 -3.34 1.92 -26.87
C ASP A 62 -2.46 3.14 -27.22
N ASP A 63 -1.90 3.87 -26.23
CA ASP A 63 -0.46 4.18 -26.09
C ASP A 63 -0.13 5.22 -24.99
N GLU A 64 0.97 4.94 -24.28
CA GLU A 64 1.95 5.84 -23.63
C GLU A 64 1.54 6.97 -22.64
N ASP A 65 1.99 6.83 -21.39
CA ASP A 65 2.59 7.96 -20.62
C ASP A 65 3.94 7.48 -20.04
N GLY A 66 5.12 7.95 -20.47
CA GLY A 66 5.40 9.25 -21.05
C GLY A 66 5.89 10.27 -20.00
N SER A 67 6.50 9.85 -18.90
CA SER A 67 7.14 10.80 -17.96
C SER A 67 8.44 11.37 -18.54
N GLU A 68 8.31 12.50 -19.23
CA GLU A 68 9.39 13.40 -19.64
C GLU A 68 10.02 14.16 -18.45
N SER A 69 11.36 14.18 -18.35
CA SER A 69 12.10 15.33 -17.80
C SER A 69 13.61 15.29 -18.11
N GLY A 70 13.99 15.80 -19.28
CA GLY A 70 15.11 16.75 -19.49
C GLY A 70 16.58 16.29 -19.46
N GLY A 71 17.30 16.52 -20.59
CA GLY A 71 18.77 16.59 -20.61
C GLY A 71 19.39 16.64 -22.02
N ASP A 72 19.89 17.81 -22.39
CA ASP A 72 20.53 18.21 -23.67
C ASP A 72 22.00 17.71 -23.82
N GLY A 73 22.42 17.41 -25.06
CA GLY A 73 23.83 17.21 -25.49
C GLY A 73 24.02 15.90 -26.27
N ASP A 74 23.98 15.91 -27.60
CA ASP A 74 25.08 16.20 -28.55
C ASP A 74 26.10 15.04 -28.67
N ASP A 75 26.56 14.84 -29.90
CA ASP A 75 27.65 13.95 -30.35
C ASP A 75 27.27 12.54 -30.85
N GLU A 76 26.99 12.53 -32.16
CA GLU A 76 27.55 11.68 -33.20
C GLU A 76 28.20 10.32 -32.83
N ASP A 77 27.83 9.35 -33.66
CA ASP A 77 28.71 8.34 -34.24
C ASP A 77 28.87 6.94 -33.59
N GLU A 78 29.05 6.02 -34.54
CA GLU A 78 29.51 4.64 -34.47
C GLU A 78 28.51 3.51 -34.20
N GLU A 79 28.30 2.80 -35.30
CA GLU A 79 27.73 1.48 -35.48
C GLU A 79 28.40 0.43 -34.55
N SER A 80 27.61 -0.46 -33.96
CA SER A 80 28.11 -1.78 -33.58
C SER A 80 26.98 -2.81 -33.64
N GLU A 81 27.09 -3.62 -34.68
CA GLU A 81 26.43 -4.88 -34.96
C GLU A 81 26.81 -5.92 -33.90
N GLU A 82 25.84 -6.43 -33.12
CA GLU A 82 26.03 -7.62 -32.30
C GLU A 82 24.70 -8.41 -32.23
N GLU A 83 24.56 -9.29 -33.20
CA GLU A 83 23.64 -10.43 -33.28
C GLU A 83 23.80 -11.43 -32.11
N SER A 84 22.70 -11.96 -31.56
CA SER A 84 22.56 -13.25 -30.84
C SER A 84 21.05 -13.50 -30.61
N ASP A 85 20.37 -14.46 -31.26
CA ASP A 85 20.33 -15.92 -30.96
C ASP A 85 19.74 -16.14 -29.55
N ASP A 86 18.66 -16.88 -29.26
CA ASP A 86 17.88 -17.96 -29.89
C ASP A 86 16.65 -18.19 -28.98
N GLU A 87 15.73 -19.02 -29.44
CA GLU A 87 14.35 -19.25 -29.02
C GLU A 87 14.14 -19.74 -27.56
N GLU A 88 13.02 -19.35 -26.92
CA GLU A 88 12.27 -20.28 -26.07
C GLU A 88 10.76 -19.96 -26.13
N ASP A 89 10.06 -20.76 -26.95
CA ASP A 89 8.62 -20.90 -27.01
C ASP A 89 8.18 -21.60 -25.71
N GLY A 90 7.41 -20.90 -24.89
CA GLY A 90 6.97 -21.34 -23.57
C GLY A 90 5.51 -20.99 -23.34
N ASP A 91 4.65 -21.62 -24.13
CA ASP A 91 3.24 -21.81 -23.85
C ASP A 91 3.11 -22.67 -22.56
N ASP A 92 2.64 -22.07 -21.47
CA ASP A 92 2.16 -22.81 -20.30
C ASP A 92 0.79 -22.24 -19.92
N GLU A 93 -0.20 -22.78 -20.63
CA GLU A 93 -1.58 -22.82 -20.22
C GLU A 93 -1.74 -23.68 -18.95
N GLU A 94 -2.32 -23.01 -17.93
CA GLU A 94 -3.16 -23.50 -16.82
C GLU A 94 -2.64 -24.53 -15.78
N SER A 95 -2.64 -24.07 -14.51
CA SER A 95 -2.95 -24.95 -13.38
C SER A 95 -3.64 -24.20 -12.23
N ASP A 96 -4.96 -24.38 -12.18
CA ASP A 96 -5.78 -24.34 -10.98
C ASP A 96 -5.26 -25.28 -9.87
N SER A 97 -5.72 -25.01 -8.64
CA SER A 97 -5.66 -25.85 -7.43
C SER A 97 -4.44 -25.57 -6.52
N ASP A 98 -4.55 -25.44 -5.21
CA ASP A 98 -5.51 -26.08 -4.30
C ASP A 98 -5.54 -25.32 -2.97
N GLU A 99 -6.75 -25.19 -2.45
CA GLU A 99 -7.08 -24.73 -1.12
C GLU A 99 -6.63 -25.76 -0.07
N SER A 100 -6.16 -25.32 1.11
CA SER A 100 -6.81 -25.68 2.39
C SER A 100 -5.95 -25.55 3.65
N ALA A 101 -6.68 -25.15 4.69
CA ALA A 101 -6.59 -25.62 6.08
C ALA A 101 -5.69 -24.86 7.06
N GLY A 102 -6.28 -23.79 7.60
CA GLY A 102 -6.24 -23.50 9.02
C GLY A 102 -7.63 -23.21 9.56
N SER A 103 -8.55 -24.19 9.53
CA SER A 103 -9.86 -24.03 10.21
C SER A 103 -9.79 -24.64 11.60
N SER A 104 -9.71 -23.77 12.61
CA SER A 104 -10.24 -24.02 13.94
C SER A 104 -11.09 -22.80 14.26
N GLN A 105 -12.41 -22.99 14.38
CA GLN A 105 -13.31 -21.96 14.87
C GLN A 105 -12.86 -21.51 16.28
N ASP A 106 -12.31 -20.31 16.36
CA ASP A 106 -12.44 -19.37 17.46
C ASP A 106 -12.79 -18.03 16.80
N GLY A 107 -14.03 -17.57 16.99
CA GLY A 107 -14.72 -16.61 16.11
C GLY A 107 -14.13 -15.19 16.03
N ASP A 108 -14.49 -14.49 14.96
CA ASP A 108 -14.38 -13.02 14.77
C ASP A 108 -12.98 -12.37 14.84
N ALA A 109 -11.90 -13.16 14.82
CA ALA A 109 -10.55 -12.61 14.90
C ALA A 109 -9.95 -12.36 13.50
N VAL A 110 -9.48 -11.12 13.26
CA VAL A 110 -8.78 -10.74 12.02
C VAL A 110 -7.53 -11.61 11.77
N GLY A 111 -7.23 -11.91 10.50
CA GLY A 111 -6.04 -12.65 10.10
C GLY A 111 -4.75 -11.80 10.15
N ILE A 112 -3.58 -12.45 10.34
CA ILE A 112 -2.29 -11.75 10.44
C ILE A 112 -1.95 -10.89 9.20
N VAL A 113 -2.41 -11.31 8.01
CA VAL A 113 -2.23 -10.57 6.76
C VAL A 113 -3.02 -9.26 6.81
N GLU A 114 -4.29 -9.32 7.17
CA GLU A 114 -5.14 -8.14 7.31
C GLU A 114 -4.62 -7.17 8.38
N VAL A 115 -4.11 -7.68 9.52
CA VAL A 115 -3.41 -6.84 10.52
C VAL A 115 -2.20 -6.13 9.92
N ARG A 116 -1.36 -6.85 9.16
CA ARG A 116 -0.19 -6.26 8.50
C ARG A 116 -0.60 -5.12 7.58
N ASP A 117 -1.62 -5.34 6.77
CA ASP A 117 -2.07 -4.37 5.79
C ASP A 117 -2.73 -3.16 6.46
N HIS A 118 -3.47 -3.35 7.56
CA HIS A 118 -3.95 -2.23 8.39
C HIS A 118 -2.82 -1.40 9.00
N VAL A 119 -1.77 -2.05 9.52
CA VAL A 119 -0.59 -1.37 10.06
C VAL A 119 0.12 -0.56 8.98
N ARG A 120 0.30 -1.12 7.77
CA ARG A 120 0.94 -0.42 6.66
C ARG A 120 0.20 0.86 6.28
N GLN A 121 -1.13 0.79 6.23
CA GLN A 121 -1.98 1.91 5.85
C GLN A 121 -2.04 2.98 6.96
N SER A 122 -2.13 2.56 8.23
CA SER A 122 -2.47 3.47 9.33
C SER A 122 -1.25 4.02 10.08
N ALA A 123 -0.12 3.30 10.14
CA ALA A 123 0.99 3.68 11.01
C ALA A 123 1.66 5.01 10.61
N SER A 124 1.80 5.26 9.31
CA SER A 124 2.43 6.49 8.81
C SER A 124 1.60 7.73 9.15
N ASP A 125 0.28 7.63 8.99
CA ASP A 125 -0.67 8.71 9.29
C ASP A 125 -0.71 8.99 10.80
N LEU A 126 -0.89 7.93 11.60
CA LEU A 126 -0.94 8.01 13.06
C LEU A 126 0.30 8.69 13.66
N ILE A 127 1.49 8.39 13.13
CA ILE A 127 2.76 8.90 13.66
C ILE A 127 3.18 10.21 12.96
N GLY A 128 2.57 10.54 11.81
CA GLY A 128 2.88 11.71 10.99
C GLY A 128 4.27 11.63 10.35
N ARG A 129 4.77 10.42 10.09
CA ARG A 129 6.11 10.15 9.54
C ARG A 129 6.10 8.90 8.68
N PRO A 130 6.95 8.82 7.64
CA PRO A 130 6.93 7.68 6.74
C PRO A 130 7.38 6.40 7.47
N LEU A 131 6.56 5.37 7.33
CA LEU A 131 6.91 3.99 7.66
C LEU A 131 8.03 3.51 6.75
N ASP A 132 9.09 2.97 7.36
CA ASP A 132 10.15 2.26 6.66
C ASP A 132 9.78 0.79 6.44
N GLY A 133 9.21 0.16 7.47
CA GLY A 133 8.84 -1.25 7.40
C GLY A 133 8.17 -1.78 8.67
N ILE A 134 7.70 -3.03 8.58
CA ILE A 134 7.17 -3.80 9.69
C ILE A 134 8.19 -4.90 10.01
N VAL A 135 8.64 -4.93 11.26
CA VAL A 135 9.66 -5.85 11.76
C VAL A 135 9.04 -7.13 12.28
N GLU A 136 7.91 -7.02 12.98
CA GLU A 136 7.28 -8.13 13.69
C GLU A 136 5.77 -7.89 13.79
N ILE A 137 4.99 -8.96 13.70
CA ILE A 137 3.57 -9.00 14.05
C ILE A 137 3.33 -10.27 14.85
N GLU A 138 2.74 -10.13 16.02
CA GLU A 138 2.42 -11.24 16.92
C GLU A 138 0.98 -11.14 17.44
N ARG A 139 0.35 -12.31 17.64
CA ARG A 139 -0.91 -12.39 18.39
C ARG A 139 -0.60 -12.40 19.88
N THR A 140 -1.35 -11.63 20.64
CA THR A 140 -1.28 -11.52 22.09
C THR A 140 -2.63 -11.88 22.72
N ASP A 141 -2.69 -11.97 24.06
CA ASP A 141 -3.94 -12.22 24.78
C ASP A 141 -4.97 -11.08 24.65
N ASP A 142 -4.52 -9.85 24.38
CA ASP A 142 -5.33 -8.63 24.32
C ASP A 142 -5.53 -8.10 22.87
N GLY A 143 -5.24 -8.92 21.86
CA GLY A 143 -5.31 -8.56 20.43
C GLY A 143 -3.99 -8.80 19.72
N TRP A 144 -3.50 -7.82 18.96
CA TRP A 144 -2.24 -7.92 18.21
C TRP A 144 -1.21 -6.89 18.65
N ARG A 145 0.06 -7.22 18.42
CA ARG A 145 1.15 -6.26 18.53
C ARG A 145 1.98 -6.27 17.27
N ALA A 146 2.31 -5.08 16.77
CA ALA A 146 3.20 -4.90 15.63
C ALA A 146 4.41 -4.03 16.01
N LEU A 147 5.61 -4.46 15.64
CA LEU A 147 6.81 -3.64 15.68
C LEU A 147 7.06 -3.03 14.30
N THR A 148 7.17 -1.71 14.26
CA THR A 148 7.35 -0.93 13.03
C THR A 148 8.59 -0.06 13.11
N GLU A 149 9.22 0.18 11.96
CA GLU A 149 10.31 1.14 11.80
C GLU A 149 9.79 2.39 11.11
N ILE A 150 10.03 3.55 11.70
CA ILE A 150 9.58 4.86 11.20
C ILE A 150 10.80 5.74 10.96
N ILE A 151 10.88 6.38 9.79
CA ILE A 151 11.96 7.33 9.48
C ILE A 151 11.71 8.64 10.25
N GLU A 152 12.36 8.79 11.40
CA GLU A 152 12.19 9.99 12.22
C GLU A 152 12.97 11.19 11.68
N ARG A 153 14.08 10.96 10.97
CA ARG A 153 14.84 12.02 10.30
C ARG A 153 15.64 11.47 9.12
N ARG A 154 15.45 12.08 7.95
CA ARG A 154 16.26 11.80 6.77
C ARG A 154 17.68 12.39 6.90
N SER A 155 18.68 11.68 6.40
CA SER A 155 20.07 12.09 6.28
C SER A 155 20.56 11.87 4.85
N VAL A 156 21.67 12.50 4.48
CA VAL A 156 22.36 12.23 3.20
C VAL A 156 23.76 11.72 3.52
N PRO A 157 24.12 10.49 3.10
CA PRO A 157 23.30 9.50 2.37
C PRO A 157 22.15 8.91 3.19
N ASP A 158 21.11 8.39 2.52
CA ASP A 158 19.89 7.77 3.08
C ASP A 158 20.21 6.59 4.02
N THR A 159 21.32 5.88 3.76
CA THR A 159 21.90 4.88 4.65
C THR A 159 22.23 5.38 6.06
N GLN A 160 22.17 6.70 6.32
CA GLN A 160 22.37 7.31 7.64
C GLN A 160 21.09 7.92 8.24
N ASP A 161 19.92 7.55 7.72
CA ASP A 161 18.63 7.95 8.28
C ASP A 161 18.50 7.57 9.76
N ILE A 162 17.75 8.36 10.51
CA ILE A 162 17.39 8.02 11.89
C ILE A 162 16.06 7.30 11.86
N LEU A 163 16.08 6.04 12.30
CA LEU A 163 14.90 5.20 12.47
C LEU A 163 14.45 5.21 13.92
N GLY A 164 13.14 5.17 14.12
CA GLY A 164 12.51 4.88 15.39
C GLY A 164 11.80 3.53 15.31
N ARG A 165 11.99 2.66 16.30
CA ARG A 165 11.19 1.43 16.44
C ARG A 165 9.98 1.72 17.31
N TYR A 166 8.80 1.42 16.80
CA TYR A 166 7.53 1.66 17.45
C TYR A 166 6.79 0.35 17.68
N ALA A 167 6.23 0.18 18.88
CA ALA A 167 5.25 -0.88 19.14
C ALA A 167 3.86 -0.29 18.97
N LEU A 168 3.04 -0.92 18.15
CA LEU A 168 1.63 -0.64 17.97
C LEU A 168 0.85 -1.77 18.67
N ASP A 169 -0.07 -1.40 19.54
CA ASP A 169 -1.01 -2.33 20.17
C ASP A 169 -2.33 -2.21 19.39
N LEU A 170 -2.87 -3.34 18.93
CA LEU A 170 -4.09 -3.42 18.13
C LEU A 170 -5.11 -4.35 18.80
N ASP A 171 -6.40 -4.08 18.60
CA ASP A 171 -7.47 -4.95 19.10
C ASP A 171 -7.64 -6.23 18.24
N ASP A 172 -8.57 -7.11 18.63
CA ASP A 172 -8.90 -8.34 17.90
C ASP A 172 -9.43 -8.12 16.47
N ALA A 173 -9.79 -6.88 16.12
CA ALA A 173 -10.20 -6.47 14.77
C ALA A 173 -9.05 -5.81 13.98
N GLY A 174 -7.84 -5.73 14.55
CA GLY A 174 -6.67 -5.16 13.90
C GLY A 174 -6.66 -3.63 13.88
N ARG A 175 -7.49 -2.97 14.70
CA ARG A 175 -7.49 -1.51 14.83
C ARG A 175 -6.43 -1.09 15.84
N ILE A 176 -5.62 -0.09 15.50
CA ILE A 176 -4.60 0.44 16.39
C ILE A 176 -5.26 1.16 17.57
N ILE A 177 -5.05 0.66 18.79
CA ILE A 177 -5.59 1.23 20.03
C ILE A 177 -4.53 1.95 20.86
N GLY A 178 -3.25 1.76 20.52
CA GLY A 178 -2.15 2.43 21.20
C GLY A 178 -0.84 2.29 20.44
N TYR A 179 0.09 3.19 20.74
CA TYR A 179 1.46 3.08 20.24
C TYR A 179 2.47 3.67 21.22
N ARG A 180 3.72 3.18 21.14
CA ARG A 180 4.85 3.73 21.89
C ARG A 180 6.14 3.60 21.09
N ARG A 181 7.02 4.60 21.19
CA ARG A 181 8.38 4.49 20.67
C ARG A 181 9.25 3.69 21.64
N LEU A 182 9.86 2.61 21.17
CA LEU A 182 10.75 1.76 21.95
C LEU A 182 12.19 2.29 21.93
N GLU A 183 12.72 2.55 20.74
CA GLU A 183 14.08 3.04 20.58
C GLU A 183 14.24 3.89 19.32
N ARG A 184 15.41 4.51 19.20
CA ARG A 184 15.85 5.28 18.04
C ARG A 184 17.30 4.93 17.73
N TYR A 185 17.60 4.64 16.47
CA TYR A 185 18.95 4.30 15.99
C TYR A 185 19.18 4.88 14.59
N ARG A 186 20.42 4.83 14.10
CA ARG A 186 20.70 5.18 12.69
C ARG A 186 20.59 3.92 11.84
N ARG A 187 20.11 4.08 10.62
CA ARG A 187 20.21 3.08 9.56
C ARG A 187 21.69 2.68 9.44
N GLY A 188 21.97 1.38 9.44
CA GLY A 188 23.34 0.83 9.47
C GLY A 188 23.93 0.55 10.86
N ASP A 189 23.33 1.03 11.96
CA ASP A 189 23.62 0.50 13.31
C ASP A 189 22.88 -0.84 13.48
N THR A 190 23.25 -1.86 12.69
CA THR A 190 22.78 -3.22 12.95
C THR A 190 23.38 -3.65 14.28
N LYS A 191 22.58 -3.61 15.36
CA LYS A 191 22.83 -4.48 16.51
C LYS A 191 22.79 -5.89 15.94
N ARG A 192 23.97 -6.48 15.76
CA ARG A 192 24.19 -7.89 15.47
C ARG A 192 23.14 -8.67 16.25
N ASP A 193 22.32 -9.42 15.52
CA ASP A 193 21.39 -10.42 16.04
C ASP A 193 22.06 -11.09 17.25
N GLU A 194 21.56 -10.83 18.46
CA GLU A 194 22.11 -11.43 19.66
C GLU A 194 21.66 -12.88 19.63
N GLU A 195 22.46 -13.68 18.91
CA GLU A 195 22.51 -15.13 18.92
C GLU A 195 22.32 -15.57 20.37
N ALA A 196 21.14 -16.12 20.67
CA ALA A 196 20.82 -16.63 21.99
C ALA A 196 21.98 -17.54 22.44
N PRO A 197 22.57 -17.33 23.63
CA PRO A 197 23.66 -18.19 24.07
C PRO A 197 23.10 -19.60 24.21
N ALA A 198 23.59 -20.51 23.36
CA ALA A 198 23.46 -21.94 23.57
C ALA A 198 24.16 -22.29 24.90
N GLY A 199 23.40 -22.29 26.00
CA GLY A 199 23.71 -23.04 27.19
C GLY A 199 23.07 -24.42 27.05
N GLY A 200 23.73 -25.54 27.28
CA GLY A 200 24.96 -25.79 28.04
C GLY A 200 24.74 -27.05 28.84
#